data_AF-A0AAV7QFK2-F1
#
_entry.id   AF-A0AAV7QFK2-F1
#
_cell.length_a   1.000
_cell.length_b   1.000
_cell.length_c   1.000
_cell.angle_alpha   90.00
_cell.angle_beta   90.00
_cell.angle_gamma   90.00
#
_symmetry.space_group_name_H-M   'P 1'
#
loop_
_entity.id
_entity.type
_entity.pdbx_description
1 polymer ?
#
loop_
_entity_poly.entity_id
_entity_poly.type
_entity_poly.pdbx_seq_one_letter_code
_entity_poly.pdbx_strand_id
1 'polypeptide(L)'
;MVPKINRTPRSLRARQNQDPGGTRKDKKLPVPRIKGAQQSSSERGPAQNNRHGKRRKLNKLKPGAAQGPSLGETLSSLKRRMVKCSGIIRPPNRPFRKGIRPVVLWCPPPTGDLAEPPSLDLIYRTMVQNHEQTQRESRKMKAASRQLQLSIKKVVKSCQDIGVRIATMEIRTEELEIEVKAATAQTTTQGQQISDIQWKLEDAENRQRRNNLRILGIAEDLEGQDTRA
;
A
#
# COMPACT_ATOMS: atom_id res chain seq x y z
N MET A 1 43.07 32.65 17.76
CA MET A 1 42.99 33.30 16.43
C MET A 1 41.75 32.80 15.72
N VAL A 2 40.75 33.67 15.56
CA VAL A 2 39.43 33.36 14.99
C VAL A 2 39.32 34.08 13.64
N PRO A 3 39.04 33.40 12.52
CA PRO A 3 38.72 34.12 11.30
C PRO A 3 37.27 34.63 11.31
N LYS A 4 37.15 35.94 11.12
CA LYS A 4 35.92 36.70 10.97
C LYS A 4 35.31 36.48 9.57
N ILE A 5 34.03 36.10 9.58
CA ILE A 5 32.89 36.63 8.80
C ILE A 5 33.14 37.14 7.37
N ASN A 6 32.40 36.58 6.40
CA ASN A 6 31.80 37.37 5.32
C ASN A 6 30.36 36.89 5.06
N ARG A 7 29.40 37.69 5.54
CA ARG A 7 27.97 37.59 5.21
C ARG A 7 27.73 38.36 3.92
N THR A 8 27.12 37.73 2.91
CA THR A 8 26.48 38.44 1.79
C THR A 8 24.97 38.45 2.02
N PRO A 9 24.32 39.62 2.16
CA PRO A 9 22.87 39.72 2.16
C PRO A 9 22.32 40.06 0.77
N ARG A 10 21.05 39.68 0.57
CA ARG A 10 20.05 40.29 -0.33
C ARG A 10 20.31 40.27 -1.84
N SER A 11 19.40 39.60 -2.55
CA SER A 11 18.61 40.33 -3.54
C SER A 11 17.14 39.88 -3.47
N LEU A 12 16.32 40.72 -2.84
CA LEU A 12 14.88 40.77 -3.06
C LEU A 12 14.67 41.33 -4.47
N ARG A 13 14.15 40.54 -5.40
CA ARG A 13 13.46 41.09 -6.57
C ARG A 13 11.97 40.80 -6.42
N ALA A 14 11.29 41.79 -5.86
CA ALA A 14 9.91 42.06 -6.17
C ALA A 14 9.80 42.33 -7.68
N ARG A 15 8.92 41.60 -8.36
CA ARG A 15 8.22 42.12 -9.53
C ARG A 15 6.73 41.92 -9.30
N GLN A 16 6.11 43.05 -8.98
CA GLN A 16 4.68 43.30 -9.02
C GLN A 16 4.14 43.02 -10.43
N ASN A 17 2.93 42.45 -10.44
CA ASN A 17 1.75 42.83 -11.21
C ASN A 17 1.93 43.19 -12.69
N GLN A 18 1.26 42.43 -13.57
CA GLN A 18 0.02 42.87 -14.25
C GLN A 18 -0.38 41.84 -15.31
N ASP A 19 -1.48 41.13 -15.05
CA ASP A 19 -2.46 40.76 -16.08
C ASP A 19 -3.16 42.07 -16.53
N PRO A 20 -3.54 42.26 -17.82
CA PRO A 20 -4.63 41.47 -18.40
C PRO A 20 -4.55 41.22 -19.92
N GLY A 21 -5.34 40.24 -20.39
CA GLY A 21 -5.91 40.28 -21.73
C GLY A 21 -5.16 39.47 -22.79
N GLY A 22 -5.47 38.18 -22.86
CA GLY A 22 -5.05 37.31 -23.96
C GLY A 22 -6.18 36.34 -24.33
N THR A 23 -7.12 36.84 -25.14
CA THR A 23 -8.12 36.12 -25.95
C THR A 23 -8.26 34.61 -25.71
N ARG A 24 -9.41 34.20 -25.13
CA ARG A 24 -9.97 32.85 -25.29
C ARG A 24 -10.07 32.55 -26.79
N LYS A 25 -9.13 31.77 -27.30
CA LYS A 25 -9.35 30.97 -28.51
C LYS A 25 -10.01 29.69 -28.05
N ASP A 26 -11.29 29.57 -28.32
CA ASP A 26 -12.05 28.33 -28.21
C ASP A 26 -11.38 27.26 -29.08
N LYS A 27 -10.47 26.50 -28.48
CA LYS A 27 -10.08 25.21 -29.02
C LYS A 27 -11.25 24.28 -28.78
N LYS A 28 -12.11 24.16 -29.81
CA LYS A 28 -13.03 23.03 -29.99
C LYS A 28 -12.24 21.75 -29.75
N LEU A 29 -12.39 21.17 -28.57
CA LEU A 29 -11.97 19.80 -28.33
C LEU A 29 -12.86 18.90 -29.20
N PRO A 30 -12.29 17.95 -29.95
CA PRO A 30 -13.10 16.99 -30.68
C PRO A 30 -13.88 16.14 -29.68
N VAL A 31 -15.21 16.23 -29.75
CA VAL A 31 -16.13 15.33 -29.06
C VAL A 31 -15.80 13.90 -29.53
N PRO A 32 -15.51 12.95 -28.62
CA PRO A 32 -15.41 11.55 -29.01
C PRO A 32 -16.76 11.09 -29.53
N ARG A 33 -16.82 10.79 -30.82
CA ARG A 33 -17.95 10.15 -31.50
C ARG A 33 -18.12 8.74 -30.92
N ILE A 34 -18.93 8.62 -29.87
CA ILE A 34 -19.44 7.33 -29.39
C ILE A 34 -20.31 6.78 -30.52
N LYS A 35 -19.74 5.88 -31.32
CA LYS A 35 -20.52 5.06 -32.24
C LYS A 35 -21.44 4.19 -31.37
N GLY A 36 -22.72 4.53 -31.38
CA GLY A 36 -23.78 3.68 -30.88
C GLY A 36 -23.74 2.34 -31.61
N ALA A 37 -23.44 1.28 -30.87
CA ALA A 37 -23.81 -0.07 -31.25
C ALA A 37 -25.31 -0.20 -30.95
N GLN A 38 -26.12 0.06 -31.98
CA GLN A 38 -27.51 -0.35 -32.00
C GLN A 38 -27.60 -1.85 -32.32
N GLN A 39 -28.58 -2.48 -31.65
CA GLN A 39 -29.30 -3.69 -32.05
C GLN A 39 -28.61 -5.04 -31.84
N SER A 40 -29.11 -5.79 -30.85
CA SER A 40 -30.16 -6.77 -31.15
C SER A 40 -30.79 -7.29 -29.85
N SER A 41 -32.05 -6.91 -29.65
CA SER A 41 -33.04 -7.58 -28.84
C SER A 41 -33.22 -9.03 -29.32
N SER A 42 -33.12 -10.00 -28.41
CA SER A 42 -33.87 -11.26 -28.55
C SER A 42 -34.46 -11.64 -27.20
N GLU A 43 -35.77 -11.49 -27.13
CA GLU A 43 -36.64 -12.09 -26.13
C GLU A 43 -36.42 -13.61 -26.06
N ARG A 44 -36.16 -14.15 -24.87
CA ARG A 44 -36.71 -15.45 -24.44
C ARG A 44 -37.05 -15.37 -22.96
N GLY A 45 -38.35 -15.48 -22.69
CA GLY A 45 -38.95 -15.61 -21.36
C GLY A 45 -38.66 -16.95 -20.67
N PRO A 46 -39.34 -17.22 -19.55
CA PRO A 46 -38.74 -17.87 -18.39
C PRO A 46 -38.88 -19.39 -18.39
N ALA A 47 -37.80 -20.09 -18.04
CA ALA A 47 -37.86 -21.49 -17.65
C ALA A 47 -38.06 -21.58 -16.13
N GLN A 48 -39.31 -21.85 -15.73
CA GLN A 48 -39.62 -22.35 -14.39
C GLN A 48 -38.92 -23.69 -14.18
N ASN A 49 -38.00 -23.76 -13.23
CA ASN A 49 -37.48 -25.03 -12.72
C ASN A 49 -37.78 -25.15 -11.23
N ASN A 50 -38.96 -25.68 -10.95
CA ASN A 50 -39.28 -26.37 -9.69
C ASN A 50 -38.37 -27.59 -9.56
N ARG A 51 -37.35 -27.57 -8.70
CA ARG A 51 -36.75 -28.80 -8.14
C ARG A 51 -36.31 -28.60 -6.69
N HIS A 52 -37.19 -29.06 -5.81
CA HIS A 52 -36.94 -29.84 -4.60
C HIS A 52 -35.60 -29.63 -3.85
N GLY A 53 -35.73 -28.96 -2.69
CA GLY A 53 -35.32 -29.47 -1.39
C GLY A 53 -34.10 -30.39 -1.31
N LYS A 54 -32.96 -29.81 -0.96
CA LYS A 54 -32.01 -30.45 -0.04
C LYS A 54 -31.61 -29.45 1.04
N ARG A 55 -32.30 -29.54 2.19
CA ARG A 55 -31.86 -29.04 3.49
C ARG A 55 -30.46 -29.59 3.76
N ARG A 56 -29.42 -28.81 3.43
CA ARG A 56 -28.08 -29.06 3.97
C ARG A 56 -28.13 -28.61 5.44
N LYS A 57 -27.95 -29.58 6.34
CA LYS A 57 -27.71 -29.33 7.76
C LYS A 57 -26.51 -28.38 7.86
N LEU A 58 -26.75 -27.13 8.28
CA LEU A 58 -25.68 -26.27 8.77
C LEU A 58 -25.13 -26.93 10.03
N ASN A 59 -23.94 -27.51 9.91
CA ASN A 59 -23.13 -27.83 11.07
C ASN A 59 -22.81 -26.51 11.76
N LYS A 60 -23.30 -26.37 13.00
CA LYS A 60 -22.89 -25.32 13.93
C LYS A 60 -21.38 -25.45 14.15
N LEU A 61 -20.60 -24.73 13.36
CA LEU A 61 -19.20 -24.48 13.68
C LEU A 61 -19.18 -23.56 14.91
N LYS A 62 -18.61 -24.08 15.99
CA LYS A 62 -18.33 -23.33 17.21
C LYS A 62 -17.54 -22.06 16.85
N PRO A 63 -17.86 -20.89 17.41
CA PRO A 63 -16.96 -19.74 17.37
C PRO A 63 -15.73 -20.07 18.23
N GLY A 64 -14.74 -20.71 17.61
CA GLY A 64 -13.41 -20.81 18.18
C GLY A 64 -12.81 -19.41 18.21
N ALA A 65 -12.51 -18.93 19.40
CA ALA A 65 -11.83 -17.68 19.66
C ALA A 65 -10.49 -17.62 18.92
N ALA A 66 -10.51 -17.12 17.69
CA ALA A 66 -9.32 -16.62 17.02
C ALA A 66 -9.09 -15.20 17.56
N GLN A 67 -8.43 -15.12 18.73
CA GLN A 67 -7.63 -13.95 19.07
C GLN A 67 -6.49 -13.88 18.04
N GLY A 68 -6.79 -13.30 16.89
CA GLY A 68 -5.77 -12.84 15.97
C GLY A 68 -5.04 -11.68 16.64
N PRO A 69 -3.69 -11.66 16.64
CA PRO A 69 -2.95 -10.53 17.16
C PRO A 69 -3.37 -9.27 16.40
N SER A 70 -3.87 -8.29 17.14
CA SER A 70 -4.23 -6.98 16.61
C SER A 70 -3.06 -6.38 15.85
N LEU A 71 -3.28 -6.01 14.59
CA LEU A 71 -2.34 -5.30 13.71
C LEU A 71 -1.97 -3.88 14.22
N GLY A 72 -2.26 -3.56 15.48
CA GLY A 72 -1.92 -2.31 16.16
C GLY A 72 -0.65 -2.38 17.04
N GLU A 73 -0.02 -3.55 17.18
CA GLU A 73 1.23 -3.64 17.95
C GLU A 73 2.47 -3.26 17.14
N THR A 74 2.69 -1.95 17.09
CA THR A 74 4.01 -1.34 17.35
C THR A 74 5.12 -1.51 16.29
N LEU A 75 5.13 -0.59 15.34
CA LEU A 75 6.39 -0.07 14.75
C LEU A 75 7.38 0.42 15.82
N SER A 76 6.91 0.69 17.04
CA SER A 76 7.71 0.96 18.25
C SER A 76 8.45 -0.26 18.81
N SER A 77 7.99 -1.50 18.58
CA SER A 77 8.68 -2.73 19.01
C SER A 77 9.74 -3.17 18.01
N LEU A 78 9.61 -2.79 16.74
CA LEU A 78 10.63 -3.06 15.73
C LEU A 78 11.86 -2.14 15.90
N LYS A 79 11.68 -0.90 16.38
CA LYS A 79 12.79 0.00 16.72
C LYS A 79 13.56 -0.39 17.99
N ARG A 80 13.02 -1.23 18.88
CA ARG A 80 13.78 -1.77 20.04
C ARG A 80 14.59 -3.04 19.74
N ARG A 81 14.40 -3.68 18.59
CA ARG A 81 15.19 -4.86 18.17
C ARG A 81 16.42 -4.54 17.33
N MET A 82 16.64 -3.28 16.94
CA MET A 82 17.79 -2.86 16.13
C MET A 82 18.91 -2.14 16.91
N VAL A 83 18.92 -2.25 18.24
CA VAL A 83 20.04 -1.78 19.07
C VAL A 83 20.49 -2.91 19.98
N LYS A 84 21.17 -3.92 19.40
CA LYS A 84 22.09 -4.86 20.09
C LYS A 84 22.61 -5.94 19.12
N CYS A 85 23.21 -5.52 18.00
CA CYS A 85 24.08 -6.39 17.19
C CYS A 85 25.52 -5.84 17.11
N SER A 86 25.96 -5.12 18.15
CA SER A 86 27.39 -4.95 18.46
C SER A 86 27.81 -5.99 19.50
N GLY A 87 27.26 -7.20 19.39
CA GLY A 87 27.81 -8.36 20.07
C GLY A 87 29.15 -8.65 19.44
N ILE A 88 30.22 -8.11 20.04
CA ILE A 88 31.53 -8.74 20.02
C ILE A 88 31.23 -10.21 20.25
N ILE A 89 31.41 -11.03 19.21
CA ILE A 89 31.39 -12.48 19.35
C ILE A 89 32.59 -12.78 20.25
N ARG A 90 32.38 -12.71 21.56
CA ARG A 90 33.29 -13.30 22.52
C ARG A 90 33.23 -14.78 22.20
N PRO A 91 34.33 -15.40 21.76
CA PRO A 91 34.33 -16.83 21.55
C PRO A 91 33.81 -17.49 22.83
N PRO A 92 32.99 -18.55 22.73
CA PRO A 92 32.47 -19.24 23.89
C PRO A 92 33.65 -19.59 24.78
N ASN A 93 33.59 -19.12 26.02
CA ASN A 93 34.56 -19.39 27.08
C ASN A 93 34.50 -20.90 27.36
N ARG A 94 35.17 -21.69 26.51
CA ARG A 94 35.35 -23.12 26.73
C ARG A 94 36.20 -23.22 27.99
N PRO A 95 35.72 -23.86 29.07
CA PRO A 95 36.59 -24.14 30.19
C PRO A 95 37.79 -24.90 29.62
N PHE A 96 39.00 -24.38 29.89
CA PHE A 96 40.25 -25.07 29.60
C PHE A 96 40.10 -26.50 30.10
N ARG A 97 39.88 -27.45 29.18
CA ARG A 97 40.04 -28.87 29.46
C ARG A 97 41.51 -29.06 29.79
N LYS A 98 41.86 -28.95 31.07
CA LYS A 98 43.07 -29.49 31.65
C LYS A 98 43.03 -31.00 31.38
N GLY A 99 43.67 -31.43 30.30
CA GLY A 99 43.57 -32.81 29.84
C GLY A 99 43.81 -33.07 28.37
N ILE A 100 44.31 -32.09 27.60
CA ILE A 100 44.97 -32.43 26.33
C ILE A 100 46.32 -33.04 26.72
N ARG A 101 46.35 -34.37 26.85
CA ARG A 101 47.59 -35.13 26.75
C ARG A 101 48.21 -34.71 25.41
N PRO A 102 49.52 -34.44 25.34
CA PRO A 102 50.16 -34.21 24.05
C PRO A 102 49.84 -35.43 23.20
N VAL A 103 49.03 -35.25 22.16
CA VAL A 103 48.96 -36.22 21.09
C VAL A 103 50.35 -36.13 20.50
N VAL A 104 51.22 -37.04 20.94
CA VAL A 104 52.46 -37.34 20.26
C VAL A 104 51.97 -37.79 18.90
N LEU A 105 51.98 -36.85 17.95
CA LEU A 105 51.71 -37.13 16.56
C LEU A 105 52.85 -38.05 16.15
N TRP A 106 52.60 -39.34 16.29
CA TRP A 106 53.48 -40.41 15.87
C TRP A 106 53.43 -40.34 14.35
N CYS A 107 54.24 -39.44 13.78
CA CYS A 107 54.57 -39.48 12.37
C CYS A 107 55.28 -40.82 12.19
N PRO A 108 54.67 -41.80 11.49
CA PRO A 108 55.41 -43.00 11.13
C PRO A 108 56.71 -42.56 10.44
N PRO A 109 57.85 -43.18 10.76
CA PRO A 109 59.06 -42.91 10.00
C PRO A 109 58.75 -43.16 8.52
N PRO A 110 59.22 -42.31 7.60
CA PRO A 110 58.97 -42.48 6.18
C PRO A 110 59.60 -43.80 5.73
N THR A 111 58.83 -44.87 5.79
CA THR A 111 59.18 -46.18 5.29
C THR A 111 58.65 -46.27 3.88
N GLY A 112 59.54 -46.19 2.90
CA GLY A 112 59.23 -46.45 1.49
C GLY A 112 59.59 -45.28 0.60
N ASP A 113 60.63 -45.50 -0.20
CA ASP A 113 61.09 -44.74 -1.35
C ASP A 113 61.50 -43.28 -1.10
N LEU A 114 62.83 -43.06 -1.12
CA LEU A 114 63.47 -41.75 -1.24
C LEU A 114 63.05 -41.11 -2.57
N ALA A 115 61.84 -40.54 -2.62
CA ALA A 115 61.42 -39.70 -3.72
C ALA A 115 62.42 -38.55 -3.82
N GLU A 116 63.12 -38.45 -4.95
CA GLU A 116 64.06 -37.36 -5.18
C GLU A 116 63.35 -36.02 -4.96
N PRO A 117 64.00 -35.06 -4.26
CA PRO A 117 63.40 -33.75 -4.04
C PRO A 117 63.05 -33.13 -5.39
N PRO A 118 61.87 -32.50 -5.52
CA PRO A 118 61.49 -31.86 -6.77
C PRO A 118 62.56 -30.85 -7.17
N SER A 119 62.91 -30.84 -8.45
CA SER A 119 63.91 -29.91 -8.96
C SER A 119 63.51 -28.47 -8.66
N LEU A 120 64.49 -27.62 -8.37
CA LEU A 120 64.29 -26.20 -8.07
C LEU A 120 63.42 -25.51 -9.15
N ASP A 121 63.64 -25.86 -10.41
CA ASP A 121 62.88 -25.36 -11.56
C ASP A 121 61.39 -25.70 -11.50
N LEU A 122 61.04 -26.92 -11.05
CA LEU A 122 59.65 -27.33 -10.87
C LEU A 122 58.97 -26.52 -9.75
N ILE A 123 59.70 -26.27 -8.66
CA ILE A 123 59.21 -25.44 -7.54
C ILE A 123 58.95 -24.00 -8.02
N TYR A 124 59.87 -23.39 -8.76
CA TYR A 124 59.66 -22.04 -9.30
C TYR A 124 58.46 -21.96 -10.26
N ARG A 125 58.32 -22.93 -11.18
CA ARG A 125 57.18 -22.97 -12.12
C ARG A 125 55.85 -23.07 -11.39
N THR A 126 55.73 -23.94 -10.39
CA THR A 126 54.49 -24.10 -9.61
C THR A 126 54.17 -22.85 -8.78
N MET A 127 55.17 -22.19 -8.18
CA MET A 127 54.95 -20.92 -7.48
C MET A 127 54.41 -19.83 -8.40
N VAL A 128 54.96 -19.68 -9.61
CA VAL A 128 54.48 -18.71 -10.60
C VAL A 128 53.05 -19.02 -11.02
N GLN A 129 52.73 -20.29 -11.32
CA GLN A 129 51.38 -20.72 -11.67
C GLN A 129 50.37 -20.44 -10.53
N ASN A 130 50.72 -20.77 -9.29
CA ASN A 130 49.87 -20.50 -8.13
C ASN A 130 49.66 -19.01 -7.91
N HIS A 131 50.70 -18.20 -8.12
CA HIS A 131 50.60 -16.75 -8.03
C HIS A 131 49.66 -16.19 -9.11
N GLU A 132 49.80 -16.63 -10.36
CA GLU A 132 48.89 -16.26 -11.44
C GLU A 132 47.44 -16.67 -11.15
N GLN A 133 47.23 -17.89 -10.65
CA GLN A 133 45.91 -18.37 -10.28
C GLN A 133 45.29 -17.52 -9.18
N THR A 134 46.05 -17.23 -8.12
CA THR A 134 45.62 -16.36 -7.02
C THR A 134 45.26 -14.96 -7.53
N GLN A 135 46.03 -14.41 -8.47
CA GLN A 135 45.70 -13.14 -9.10
C GLN A 135 44.40 -13.21 -9.91
N ARG A 136 44.20 -14.27 -10.70
CA ARG A 136 42.97 -14.47 -11.49
C ARG A 136 41.75 -14.57 -10.58
N GLU A 137 41.83 -15.34 -9.50
CA GLU A 137 40.76 -15.48 -8.50
C GLU A 137 40.49 -14.15 -7.79
N SER A 138 41.54 -13.41 -7.40
CA SER A 138 41.40 -12.06 -6.82
C SER A 138 40.67 -11.10 -7.77
N ARG A 139 40.98 -11.14 -9.07
CA ARG A 139 40.29 -10.32 -10.09
C ARG A 139 38.82 -10.72 -10.23
N LYS A 140 38.52 -12.02 -10.28
CA LYS A 140 37.14 -12.53 -10.31
C LYS A 140 36.34 -12.10 -9.08
N MET A 141 36.92 -12.23 -7.89
CA MET A 141 36.29 -11.82 -6.64
C MET A 141 36.04 -10.30 -6.59
N LYS A 142 37.00 -9.48 -7.05
CA LYS A 142 36.81 -8.03 -7.17
C LYS A 142 35.70 -7.66 -8.15
N ALA A 143 35.60 -8.35 -9.28
CA ALA A 143 34.53 -8.14 -10.25
C ALA A 143 33.15 -8.51 -9.67
N ALA A 144 33.04 -9.68 -9.03
CA ALA A 144 31.82 -10.11 -8.35
C ALA A 144 31.41 -9.14 -7.22
N SER A 145 32.36 -8.68 -6.42
CA SER A 145 32.13 -7.69 -5.37
C SER A 145 31.58 -6.37 -5.92
N ARG A 146 32.14 -5.86 -7.04
CA ARG A 146 31.62 -4.67 -7.71
C ARG A 146 30.19 -4.88 -8.24
N GLN A 147 29.91 -6.04 -8.82
CA GLN A 147 28.58 -6.37 -9.32
C GLN A 147 27.55 -6.41 -8.18
N LEU A 148 27.91 -7.02 -7.04
CA LEU A 148 27.08 -7.03 -5.83
C LEU A 148 26.85 -5.62 -5.29
N GLN A 149 27.87 -4.76 -5.27
CA GLN A 149 27.69 -3.37 -4.84
C GLN A 149 26.73 -2.60 -5.75
N LEU A 150 26.78 -2.83 -7.07
CA LEU A 150 25.85 -2.23 -8.02
C LEU A 150 24.42 -2.76 -7.84
N SER A 151 24.24 -4.05 -7.61
CA SER A 151 22.90 -4.62 -7.36
C SER A 151 22.32 -4.11 -6.04
N ILE A 152 23.12 -4.02 -4.97
CA ILE A 152 22.71 -3.42 -3.70
C ILE A 152 22.27 -1.97 -3.91
N LYS A 153 23.05 -1.15 -4.62
CA LYS A 153 22.66 0.24 -4.92
C LYS A 153 21.34 0.34 -5.68
N LYS A 154 21.11 -0.56 -6.65
CA LYS A 154 19.84 -0.63 -7.39
C LYS A 154 18.67 -0.99 -6.48
N VAL A 155 18.83 -1.98 -5.60
CA VAL A 155 17.80 -2.38 -4.63
C VAL A 155 17.50 -1.25 -3.66
N VAL A 156 18.52 -0.59 -3.10
CA VAL A 156 18.34 0.56 -2.20
C VAL A 156 17.55 1.68 -2.87
N LYS A 157 17.89 2.03 -4.12
CA LYS A 157 17.15 3.03 -4.88
C LYS A 157 15.69 2.61 -5.10
N SER A 158 15.46 1.36 -5.51
CA SER A 158 14.10 0.82 -5.68
C SER A 158 13.29 0.87 -4.38
N CYS A 159 13.88 0.53 -3.24
CA CYS A 159 13.23 0.64 -1.94
C CYS A 159 12.89 2.09 -1.57
N GLN A 160 13.76 3.06 -1.88
CA GLN A 160 13.49 4.48 -1.69
C GLN A 160 12.31 4.95 -2.56
N ASP A 161 12.32 4.59 -3.84
CA ASP A 161 11.24 4.94 -4.78
C ASP A 161 9.90 4.33 -4.32
N ILE A 162 9.89 3.09 -3.84
CA ILE A 162 8.71 2.45 -3.25
C ILE A 162 8.26 3.20 -1.99
N GLY A 163 9.19 3.60 -1.12
CA GLY A 163 8.87 4.38 0.08
C GLY A 163 8.16 5.70 -0.23
N VAL A 164 8.63 6.43 -1.26
CA VAL A 164 7.98 7.67 -1.71
C VAL A 164 6.58 7.41 -2.27
N ARG A 165 6.41 6.33 -3.04
CA ARG A 165 5.10 5.94 -3.58
C ARG A 165 4.11 5.58 -2.48
N ILE A 166 4.55 4.85 -1.45
CA ILE A 166 3.72 4.50 -0.30
C ILE A 166 3.28 5.77 0.44
N ALA A 167 4.22 6.67 0.76
CA ALA A 167 3.89 7.93 1.43
C ALA A 167 2.88 8.77 0.62
N THR A 168 3.00 8.80 -0.69
CA THR A 168 2.04 9.48 -1.57
C THR A 168 0.66 8.82 -1.55
N MET A 169 0.60 7.49 -1.51
CA MET A 169 -0.65 6.74 -1.41
C MET A 169 -1.32 6.91 -0.05
N GLU A 170 -0.55 7.00 1.03
CA GLU A 170 -1.06 7.27 2.38
C GLU A 170 -1.76 8.63 2.43
N ILE A 171 -1.11 9.70 1.97
CA ILE A 171 -1.71 11.05 1.92
C ILE A 171 -3.00 11.05 1.11
N ARG A 172 -3.00 10.45 -0.09
CA ARG A 172 -4.20 10.35 -0.92
C ARG A 172 -5.34 9.56 -0.25
N THR A 173 -4.99 8.56 0.56
CA THR A 173 -5.99 7.77 1.27
C THR A 173 -6.60 8.58 2.40
N GLU A 174 -5.79 9.33 3.14
CA GLU A 174 -6.27 10.26 4.17
C GLU A 174 -7.20 11.33 3.57
N GLU A 175 -6.85 11.92 2.44
CA GLU A 175 -7.69 12.88 1.72
C GLU A 175 -9.04 12.27 1.31
N LEU A 176 -9.02 11.08 0.71
CA LEU A 176 -10.24 10.37 0.31
C LEU A 176 -11.10 9.99 1.52
N GLU A 177 -10.50 9.58 2.64
CA GLU A 177 -11.25 9.30 3.86
C GLU A 177 -11.95 10.54 4.42
N ILE A 178 -11.32 11.72 4.33
CA ILE A 178 -11.93 12.99 4.71
C ILE A 178 -13.10 13.32 3.78
N GLU A 179 -12.92 13.20 2.47
CA GLU A 179 -13.96 13.45 1.47
C GLU A 179 -15.17 12.52 1.65
N VAL A 180 -14.94 11.23 1.87
CA VAL A 180 -16.01 10.26 2.13
C VAL A 180 -16.76 10.62 3.41
N LYS A 181 -16.06 10.97 4.49
CA LYS A 181 -16.72 11.41 5.74
C LYS A 181 -17.57 12.66 5.51
N ALA A 182 -17.07 13.65 4.79
CA ALA A 182 -17.83 14.86 4.45
C ALA A 182 -19.07 14.53 3.61
N ALA A 183 -18.93 13.70 2.56
CA ALA A 183 -20.03 13.29 1.70
C ALA A 183 -21.10 12.48 2.46
N THR A 184 -20.68 11.60 3.38
CA THR A 184 -21.62 10.84 4.21
C THR A 184 -22.40 11.76 5.15
N ALA A 185 -21.75 12.73 5.80
CA ALA A 185 -22.42 13.72 6.64
C ALA A 185 -23.42 14.60 5.86
N GLN A 186 -23.06 15.00 4.63
CA GLN A 186 -23.97 15.73 3.76
C GLN A 186 -25.18 14.89 3.38
N THR A 187 -24.96 13.62 3.00
CA THR A 187 -26.03 12.69 2.64
C THR A 187 -26.98 12.44 3.80
N THR A 188 -26.46 12.27 5.03
CA THR A 188 -27.32 12.11 6.23
C THR A 188 -28.14 13.36 6.50
N THR A 189 -27.55 14.54 6.35
CA THR A 189 -28.25 15.83 6.55
C THR A 189 -29.36 16.01 5.52
N GLN A 190 -29.08 15.73 4.25
CA GLN A 190 -30.07 15.79 3.18
C GLN A 190 -31.20 14.77 3.38
N GLY A 191 -30.87 13.56 3.85
CA GLY A 191 -31.87 12.55 4.20
C GLY A 191 -32.83 13.02 5.30
N GLN A 192 -32.32 13.68 6.33
CA GLN A 192 -33.15 14.29 7.38
C GLN A 192 -34.05 15.39 6.82
N GLN A 193 -33.51 16.30 6.01
CA GLN A 193 -34.29 17.36 5.36
C GLN A 193 -35.41 16.83 4.49
N ILE A 194 -35.16 15.76 3.71
CA ILE A 194 -36.18 15.10 2.90
C ILE A 194 -37.28 14.52 3.79
N SER A 195 -36.91 13.83 4.88
CA SER A 195 -37.88 13.28 5.84
C SER A 195 -38.74 14.37 6.48
N ASP A 196 -38.15 15.50 6.87
CA ASP A 196 -38.86 16.62 7.47
C ASP A 196 -39.85 17.26 6.47
N ILE A 197 -39.43 17.41 5.21
CA ILE A 197 -40.30 17.93 4.15
C ILE A 197 -41.45 16.96 3.87
N GLN A 198 -41.18 15.66 3.81
CA GLN A 198 -42.21 14.63 3.62
C GLN A 198 -43.25 14.68 4.73
N TRP A 199 -42.81 14.77 5.99
CA TRP A 199 -43.72 14.88 7.13
C TRP A 199 -44.57 16.15 7.08
N LYS A 200 -43.97 17.31 6.74
CA LYS A 200 -44.71 18.58 6.59
C LYS A 200 -45.72 18.52 5.45
N LEU A 201 -45.38 17.85 4.35
CA LEU A 201 -46.25 17.69 3.20
C LEU A 201 -47.46 16.81 3.57
N GLU A 202 -47.23 15.69 4.26
CA GLU A 202 -48.30 14.83 4.75
C GLU A 202 -49.24 15.56 5.73
N ASP A 203 -48.70 16.34 6.67
CA ASP A 203 -49.50 17.17 7.57
C ASP A 203 -50.33 18.22 6.81
N ALA A 204 -49.73 18.89 5.81
CA ALA A 204 -50.43 19.86 4.98
C ALA A 204 -51.58 19.22 4.17
N GLU A 205 -51.34 18.06 3.57
CA GLU A 205 -52.39 17.30 2.85
C GLU A 205 -53.51 16.88 3.80
N ASN A 206 -53.18 16.41 5.00
CA ASN A 206 -54.17 16.02 6.00
C ASN A 206 -55.02 17.22 6.46
N ARG A 207 -54.41 18.40 6.66
CA ARG A 207 -55.15 19.64 6.95
C ARG A 207 -56.05 20.06 5.79
N GLN A 208 -55.56 19.95 4.55
CA GLN A 208 -56.34 20.27 3.35
C GLN A 208 -57.57 19.36 3.20
N ARG A 209 -57.41 18.04 3.45
CA ARG A 209 -58.53 17.09 3.42
C ARG A 209 -59.59 17.40 4.49
N ARG A 210 -59.17 17.84 5.69
CA ARG A 210 -60.08 18.25 6.76
C ARG A 210 -60.86 19.52 6.42
N ASN A 211 -60.23 20.49 5.77
CA ASN A 211 -60.89 21.72 5.34
C ASN A 211 -61.88 21.49 4.18
N ASN A 212 -61.62 20.50 3.33
CA ASN A 212 -62.48 20.13 2.21
C ASN A 212 -63.40 18.95 2.57
N LEU A 213 -64.24 19.12 3.59
CA LEU A 213 -65.32 18.17 3.88
C LEU A 213 -66.30 18.16 2.70
N ARG A 214 -66.17 17.17 1.81
CA ARG A 214 -67.19 16.87 0.80
C ARG A 214 -68.32 16.14 1.49
N ILE A 215 -69.46 16.79 1.67
CA ILE A 215 -70.67 16.13 2.16
C ILE A 215 -71.21 15.29 1.00
N LEU A 216 -70.95 13.97 1.07
CA LEU A 216 -71.47 13.01 0.10
C LEU A 216 -72.89 12.60 0.53
N GLY A 217 -73.85 12.67 -0.38
CA GLY A 217 -75.24 12.25 -0.13
C GLY A 217 -76.24 13.38 0.16
N ILE A 218 -75.88 14.64 -0.06
CA ILE A 218 -76.88 15.70 -0.19
C ILE A 218 -77.55 15.52 -1.55
N ALA A 219 -78.88 15.43 -1.57
CA ALA A 219 -79.65 15.42 -2.82
C ALA A 219 -79.42 16.75 -3.56
N GLU A 220 -79.06 16.70 -4.84
CA GLU A 220 -78.76 17.89 -5.66
C GLU A 220 -79.93 18.91 -5.67
N ASP A 221 -81.15 18.46 -5.38
CA ASP A 221 -82.37 19.27 -5.34
C ASP A 221 -82.43 20.32 -4.21
N LEU A 222 -81.54 20.24 -3.22
CA LEU A 222 -81.50 21.16 -2.06
C LEU A 222 -80.45 22.28 -2.20
N GLU A 223 -79.58 22.23 -3.21
CA GLU A 223 -78.60 23.30 -3.47
C GLU A 223 -79.28 24.49 -4.18
N GLY A 224 -79.60 25.55 -3.43
CA GLY A 224 -79.87 26.88 -4.02
C GLY A 224 -81.12 27.65 -3.59
N GLN A 225 -81.82 27.28 -2.52
CA GLN A 225 -82.97 28.09 -2.04
C GLN A 225 -82.56 29.33 -1.22
N ASP A 226 -81.38 29.36 -0.59
CA ASP A 226 -80.98 30.48 0.30
C ASP A 226 -80.17 31.62 -0.39
N THR A 227 -79.72 31.45 -1.64
CA THR A 227 -79.07 32.54 -2.40
C THR A 227 -80.01 33.25 -3.37
N ARG A 228 -81.31 32.92 -3.36
CA ARG A 228 -82.36 33.65 -4.08
C ARG A 228 -82.99 34.68 -3.13
N ALA A 229 -82.27 35.76 -2.84
CA ALA A 229 -82.82 36.98 -2.27
C ALA A 229 -82.52 38.15 -3.23
#